data_AF-A0A8T3PJ76-F1
#
_entry.id   AF-A0A8T3PJ76-F1
#
_cell.length_a   1.000
_cell.length_b   1.000
_cell.length_c   1.000
_cell.angle_alpha   90.00
_cell.angle_beta   90.00
_cell.angle_gamma   90.00
#
_symmetry.space_group_name_H-M   'P 1'
#
loop_
_entity.id
_entity.type
_entity.pdbx_description
1 polymer ?
#
loop_
_entity_poly.entity_id
_entity_poly.type
_entity_poly.pdbx_seq_one_letter_code
_entity_poly.pdbx_strand_id
1 'polypeptide(L)'
;MLETTKDRISVRVPKPVRETLEEAAALSGATLNQFVVQAALKEAHAVLERDRIIRLSRRDAEVFFKALEKPPAPNTRLKKAVAAYKRSPLNAEV
;
A
#
# COMPACT_ATOMS: atom_id res chain seq x y z
N MET A 1 -7.46 -17.80 21.52
CA MET A 1 -6.05 -17.74 21.96
C MET A 1 -5.26 -17.31 20.72
N LEU A 2 -4.79 -16.06 20.66
CA LEU A 2 -4.02 -15.58 19.52
C LEU A 2 -2.65 -16.25 19.56
N GLU A 3 -2.42 -17.24 18.69
CA GLU A 3 -1.10 -17.81 18.52
C GLU A 3 -0.15 -16.70 18.03
N THR A 4 0.84 -16.37 18.85
CA THR A 4 1.93 -15.48 18.45
C THR A 4 3.03 -16.35 17.84
N THR A 5 2.75 -16.94 16.68
CA THR A 5 3.77 -17.64 15.89
C THR A 5 4.82 -16.60 15.47
N LYS A 6 6.01 -16.68 16.08
CA LYS A 6 7.13 -15.80 15.75
C LYS A 6 7.84 -16.35 14.53
N ASP A 7 7.73 -15.65 13.41
CA ASP A 7 8.50 -15.94 12.20
C ASP A 7 9.85 -15.22 12.22
N ARG A 8 10.90 -15.91 11.73
CA ARG A 8 12.26 -15.39 11.69
C ARG A 8 12.61 -14.90 10.29
N ILE A 9 12.93 -13.61 10.18
CA ILE A 9 13.52 -13.01 8.97
C ILE A 9 15.04 -13.16 9.06
N SER A 10 15.67 -13.75 8.04
CA SER A 10 17.12 -13.94 7.97
C SER A 10 17.68 -13.35 6.67
N VAL A 11 18.63 -12.42 6.78
CA VAL A 11 19.23 -11.72 5.63
C VAL A 11 20.74 -11.76 5.75
N ARG A 12 21.42 -12.02 4.64
CA ARG A 12 22.88 -11.89 4.54
C ARG A 12 23.21 -10.50 4.01
N VAL A 13 24.08 -9.79 4.70
CA VAL A 13 24.54 -8.47 4.28
C VAL A 13 26.08 -8.42 4.23
N PRO A 14 26.67 -7.66 3.30
CA PRO A 14 28.10 -7.38 3.31
C PRO A 14 28.53 -6.67 4.60
N LYS A 15 29.79 -6.88 5.01
CA LYS A 15 30.37 -6.25 6.20
C LYS A 15 30.21 -4.72 6.24
N PRO A 16 30.47 -3.97 5.15
CA PRO A 16 30.31 -2.51 5.17
C PRO A 16 28.87 -2.06 5.44
N VAL A 17 27.87 -2.78 4.89
CA VAL A 17 26.45 -2.49 5.11
C VAL A 17 26.09 -2.69 6.58
N ARG A 18 26.60 -3.78 7.18
CA ARG A 18 26.38 -4.05 8.59
C ARG A 18 26.96 -2.96 9.49
N GLU A 19 28.18 -2.50 9.21
CA GLU A 19 28.84 -1.43 9.96
C GLU A 19 28.03 -0.13 9.93
N THR A 20 27.51 0.26 8.76
CA THR A 20 26.61 1.43 8.64
C THR A 20 25.32 1.27 9.45
N LEU A 21 24.70 0.08 9.42
CA LEU A 21 23.49 -0.18 10.19
C LEU A 21 23.75 -0.17 11.70
N GLU A 22 24.91 -0.66 12.15
CA GLU A 22 25.31 -0.64 13.56
C GLU A 22 25.54 0.80 14.06
N GLU A 23 26.20 1.64 13.27
CA GLU A 23 26.39 3.07 13.58
C GLU A 23 25.04 3.80 13.69
N ALA A 24 24.15 3.60 12.72
CA ALA A 24 22.82 4.21 12.74
C ALA A 24 21.95 3.72 13.91
N ALA A 25 22.05 2.43 14.27
CA ALA A 25 21.38 1.86 15.42
C ALA A 25 21.89 2.48 16.74
N ALA A 26 23.21 2.64 16.87
CA ALA A 26 23.82 3.28 18.03
C ALA A 26 23.35 4.74 18.20
N LEU A 27 23.32 5.52 17.12
CA LEU A 27 22.80 6.89 17.13
C LEU A 27 21.32 6.98 17.49
N SER A 28 20.55 5.94 17.15
CA SER A 28 19.12 5.83 17.45
C SER A 28 18.82 5.27 18.85
N GLY A 29 19.85 4.89 19.62
CA GLY A 29 19.68 4.27 20.93
C GLY A 29 19.02 2.88 20.88
N ALA A 30 19.15 2.18 19.76
CA ALA A 30 18.51 0.89 19.52
C ALA A 30 19.54 -0.20 19.22
N THR A 31 19.17 -1.47 19.46
CA THR A 31 19.98 -2.59 18.94
C THR A 31 19.87 -2.68 17.42
N LEU A 32 20.86 -3.29 16.77
CA LEU A 32 20.85 -3.51 15.31
C LEU A 32 19.55 -4.17 14.83
N ASN A 33 19.09 -5.22 15.52
CA ASN A 33 17.86 -5.91 15.16
C ASN A 33 16.62 -5.02 15.28
N GLN A 34 16.52 -4.23 16.36
CA GLN A 34 15.42 -3.28 16.53
C GLN A 34 15.43 -2.23 15.43
N PHE A 35 16.60 -1.67 15.13
CA PHE A 35 16.78 -0.67 14.09
C PHE A 35 16.35 -1.21 12.71
N VAL A 36 16.81 -2.41 12.34
CA VAL A 36 16.46 -3.04 11.06
C VAL A 36 14.96 -3.28 10.95
N VAL A 37 14.32 -3.80 12.01
CA VAL A 37 12.86 -4.04 12.01
C VAL A 37 12.09 -2.71 11.90
N GLN A 38 12.49 -1.68 12.65
CA GLN A 38 11.85 -0.37 12.60
C GLN A 38 12.00 0.29 11.22
N ALA A 39 13.19 0.24 10.63
CA ALA A 39 13.45 0.77 9.30
C ALA A 39 12.63 0.03 8.23
N ALA A 40 12.59 -1.30 8.30
CA ALA A 40 11.80 -2.13 7.38
C ALA A 40 10.30 -1.83 7.51
N LEU A 41 9.77 -1.70 8.72
CA LEU A 41 8.37 -1.35 8.95
C LEU A 41 8.04 0.06 8.43
N LYS A 42 8.92 1.03 8.64
CA LYS A 42 8.75 2.39 8.12
C LYS A 42 8.65 2.38 6.59
N GLU A 43 9.54 1.67 5.91
CA GLU A 43 9.48 1.59 4.44
C GLU A 43 8.26 0.81 3.97
N ALA A 44 7.92 -0.30 4.63
CA ALA A 44 6.72 -1.07 4.31
C ALA A 44 5.45 -0.21 4.41
N HIS A 45 5.31 0.58 5.47
CA HIS A 45 4.20 1.53 5.61
C HIS A 45 4.20 2.56 4.48
N ALA A 46 5.36 3.14 4.14
CA ALA A 46 5.44 4.13 3.06
C ALA A 46 5.06 3.55 1.70
N VAL A 47 5.40 2.29 1.41
CA VAL A 47 5.01 1.59 0.17
C VAL A 47 3.50 1.32 0.16
N LEU A 48 2.96 0.79 1.26
CA LEU A 48 1.51 0.51 1.37
C LEU A 48 0.68 1.79 1.30
N GLU A 49 1.16 2.87 1.87
CA GLU A 49 0.49 4.16 1.84
C GLU A 49 0.48 4.75 0.42
N ARG A 50 1.59 4.62 -0.31
CA ARG A 50 1.68 5.04 -1.73
C ARG A 50 0.70 4.27 -2.62
N ASP A 51 0.51 2.98 -2.36
CA ASP A 51 -0.40 2.13 -3.13
C ASP A 51 -1.88 2.39 -2.79
N ARG A 52 -2.20 2.58 -1.50
CA ARG A 52 -3.59 2.63 -1.02
C ARG A 52 -4.19 4.04 -0.95
N ILE A 53 -3.36 5.08 -0.84
CA ILE A 53 -3.87 6.45 -0.66
C ILE A 53 -3.87 7.20 -1.99
N ILE A 54 -5.07 7.53 -2.45
CA ILE A 54 -5.26 8.49 -3.54
C ILE A 54 -5.09 9.90 -2.97
N ARG A 55 -3.97 10.54 -3.29
CA ARG A 55 -3.73 11.95 -2.95
C ARG A 55 -4.32 12.84 -4.03
N LEU A 56 -5.34 13.62 -3.68
CA LEU A 56 -5.98 14.57 -4.57
C LEU A 56 -5.47 15.99 -4.31
N SER A 57 -5.25 16.76 -5.39
CA SER A 57 -5.11 18.21 -5.24
C SER A 57 -6.43 18.82 -4.75
N ARG A 58 -6.41 20.06 -4.26
CA ARG A 58 -7.66 20.75 -3.87
C ARG A 58 -8.68 20.78 -5.02
N ARG A 59 -8.22 21.02 -6.24
CA ARG A 59 -9.06 21.03 -7.44
C ARG A 59 -9.68 19.65 -7.70
N ASP A 60 -8.90 18.59 -7.60
CA ASP A 60 -9.39 17.23 -7.85
C ASP A 60 -10.34 16.77 -6.74
N ALA A 61 -10.07 17.16 -5.50
CA ALA A 61 -10.96 16.90 -4.37
C ALA A 61 -12.32 17.59 -4.58
N GLU A 62 -12.35 18.85 -5.02
CA GLU A 62 -13.61 19.54 -5.34
C GLU A 62 -14.40 18.84 -6.46
N VAL A 63 -13.71 18.35 -7.50
CA VAL A 63 -14.35 17.57 -8.58
C VAL A 63 -14.89 16.25 -8.04
N PHE A 64 -14.12 15.55 -7.20
CA PHE A 64 -14.50 14.30 -6.58
C PHE A 64 -15.73 14.46 -5.67
N PHE A 65 -15.74 15.46 -4.78
CA PHE A 65 -16.87 15.74 -3.90
C PHE A 65 -18.12 16.13 -4.69
N LYS A 66 -18.00 16.98 -5.72
CA LYS A 66 -19.14 17.30 -6.61
C LYS A 66 -19.72 16.06 -7.28
N ALA A 67 -18.87 15.11 -7.67
CA ALA A 67 -19.31 13.86 -8.26
C ALA A 67 -20.00 12.92 -7.24
N LEU A 68 -19.64 12.98 -5.96
CA LEU A 68 -20.32 12.24 -4.88
C LEU A 68 -21.67 12.87 -4.53
N GLU A 69 -21.74 14.19 -4.40
CA GLU A 69 -22.97 14.92 -4.06
C GLU A 69 -23.99 14.89 -5.19
N LYS A 70 -23.52 15.03 -6.44
CA LYS A 70 -24.36 15.02 -7.64
C LYS A 70 -23.82 14.01 -8.65
N PRO A 71 -24.11 12.71 -8.46
CA PRO A 71 -23.58 11.67 -9.34
C PRO A 71 -24.08 11.87 -10.77
N PRO A 72 -23.18 11.96 -11.77
CA PRO A 72 -23.57 12.11 -13.16
C PRO A 72 -24.20 10.83 -13.69
N ALA A 73 -25.16 10.97 -14.62
CA ALA A 73 -25.76 9.82 -15.26
C ALA A 73 -24.72 9.02 -16.08
N PRO A 74 -24.78 7.68 -16.09
CA PRO A 74 -23.90 6.85 -16.91
C PRO A 74 -23.98 7.22 -18.39
N ASN A 75 -22.84 7.48 -19.02
CA ASN A 75 -22.78 7.79 -20.44
C ASN A 75 -23.08 6.54 -21.31
N THR A 76 -23.35 6.76 -22.60
CA THR A 76 -23.68 5.68 -23.55
C THR A 76 -22.57 4.63 -23.68
N ARG A 77 -21.29 5.02 -23.57
CA ARG A 77 -20.16 4.09 -23.61
C ARG A 77 -20.13 3.17 -22.39
N LEU A 78 -20.33 3.72 -21.19
CA LEU A 78 -20.39 2.96 -19.94
C LEU A 78 -21.58 1.98 -19.94
N LYS A 79 -22.75 2.42 -20.41
CA LYS A 79 -23.93 1.54 -20.57
C LYS A 79 -23.65 0.36 -21.50
N LYS A 80 -22.99 0.61 -22.65
CA LYS A 80 -22.58 -0.45 -23.60
C LYS A 80 -21.56 -1.41 -22.99
N ALA A 81 -20.56 -0.90 -22.27
CA ALA A 81 -19.53 -1.71 -21.62
C ALA A 81 -20.13 -2.66 -20.55
N VAL A 82 -21.04 -2.15 -19.71
CA VAL A 82 -21.75 -2.98 -18.72
C VAL A 82 -22.61 -4.05 -19.40
N ALA A 83 -23.32 -3.70 -20.49
CA ALA A 83 -24.11 -4.67 -21.24
C ALA A 83 -23.25 -5.77 -21.87
N ALA A 84 -22.06 -5.43 -22.37
CA ALA A 84 -21.10 -6.40 -22.89
C ALA A 84 -20.53 -7.30 -21.77
N TYR A 85 -20.14 -6.72 -20.64
CA TYR A 85 -19.67 -7.46 -19.47
C TYR A 85 -20.69 -8.51 -19.00
N LYS A 86 -21.97 -8.13 -18.87
CA LYS A 86 -23.05 -9.04 -18.47
C LYS A 86 -23.30 -10.19 -19.46
N ARG A 87 -22.92 -10.04 -20.73
CA ARG A 87 -23.04 -11.08 -21.75
C ARG A 87 -21.81 -11.98 -21.84
N SER A 88 -20.70 -11.60 -21.20
CA SER A 88 -19.47 -12.38 -21.19
C SER A 88 -19.61 -13.59 -20.25
N PRO A 89 -19.15 -14.79 -20.65
CA PRO A 89 -19.25 -16.02 -19.84
C PRO A 89 -18.42 -15.97 -18.54
N LEU A 90 -17.54 -14.97 -18.37
CA LEU A 90 -16.77 -14.74 -17.14
C LEU A 90 -17.62 -14.46 -15.88
N ASN A 91 -18.93 -14.20 -16.03
CA ASN A 91 -19.85 -13.96 -14.90
C ASN A 91 -20.70 -15.18 -14.50
N ALA A 92 -20.48 -16.37 -15.10
CA ALA A 92 -21.29 -17.56 -14.81
C ALA A 92 -20.86 -18.35 -13.56
N GLU A 93 -19.81 -17.93 -12.86
CA GLU A 93 -19.20 -18.69 -11.73
C GLU A 93 -19.13 -17.90 -10.40
N VAL A 94 -20.03 -16.94 -10.14
CA VAL A 94 -20.17 -16.32 -8.79
C VAL A 94 -21.58 -16.50 -8.26
#